data_AF-A0A3B4F909-F1
#
_entry.id   AF-A0A3B4F909-F1
#
_cell.length_a   1.000
_cell.length_b   1.000
_cell.length_c   1.000
_cell.angle_alpha   90.00
_cell.angle_beta   90.00
_cell.angle_gamma   90.00
#
_symmetry.space_group_name_H-M   'P 1'
#
loop_
_entity.id
_entity.type
_entity.pdbx_description
1 polymer ?
#
loop_
_entity_poly.entity_id
_entity_poly.type
_entity_poly.pdbx_seq_one_letter_code
_entity_poly.pdbx_strand_id
1 'polypeptide(L)'
;MLFSVLRYSSRQFSTTCGVQAGEKWRKEHGLARSGTEYGPLTDLPDWSFADGRPAPPMKGQLRRRQERERRIVMLNSEVDRGMEAWREKQEEAKRMEEHKKSLLLKPKGKLLMKKKSQS
;
A
#
# COMPACT_ATOMS: atom_id res chain seq x y z
N MET A 1 54.37 45.30 -4.88
CA MET A 1 52.89 45.36 -4.92
C MET A 1 52.41 44.55 -6.11
N LEU A 2 52.00 43.30 -5.93
CA LEU A 2 51.23 42.56 -6.94
C LEU A 2 50.13 41.80 -6.18
N PHE A 3 48.93 42.38 -6.19
CA PHE A 3 47.76 41.82 -5.54
C PHE A 3 47.34 40.54 -6.25
N SER A 4 47.37 39.44 -5.51
CA SER A 4 46.81 38.14 -5.88
C SER A 4 45.29 38.25 -6.04
N VAL A 5 44.82 38.16 -7.29
CA VAL A 5 43.39 38.02 -7.59
C VAL A 5 42.99 36.57 -7.30
N LEU A 6 42.61 36.29 -6.05
CA LEU A 6 41.83 35.10 -5.74
C LEU A 6 40.45 35.26 -6.40
N ARG A 7 40.27 34.64 -7.57
CA ARG A 7 38.96 34.41 -8.17
C ARG A 7 38.11 33.64 -7.16
N TYR A 8 37.13 34.34 -6.58
CA TYR A 8 36.02 33.74 -5.84
C TYR A 8 35.26 32.78 -6.78
N SER A 9 35.62 31.50 -6.78
CA SER A 9 34.76 30.45 -7.33
C SER A 9 33.70 30.16 -6.28
N SER A 10 32.57 30.87 -6.34
CA SER A 10 31.39 30.51 -5.56
C SER A 10 30.80 29.24 -6.18
N ARG A 11 31.02 28.09 -5.53
CA ARG A 11 30.27 26.87 -5.83
C ARG A 11 28.84 27.11 -5.37
N GLN A 12 27.94 27.40 -6.31
CA GLN A 12 26.53 27.54 -6.02
C GLN A 12 25.97 26.16 -5.65
N PHE A 13 25.57 25.98 -4.39
CA PHE A 13 24.82 24.81 -3.97
C PHE A 13 23.36 25.00 -4.37
N SER A 14 22.86 24.14 -5.25
CA SER A 14 21.44 24.12 -5.58
C SER A 14 20.66 23.49 -4.43
N THR A 15 19.68 24.22 -3.89
CA THR A 15 18.73 23.72 -2.89
C THR A 15 17.45 23.17 -3.51
N THR A 16 17.34 23.17 -4.84
CA THR A 16 16.18 22.62 -5.54
C THR A 16 16.12 21.11 -5.35
N CYS A 17 14.94 20.59 -5.02
CA CYS A 17 14.70 19.16 -4.93
C CYS A 17 15.01 18.52 -6.29
N GLY A 18 15.93 17.57 -6.33
CA GLY A 18 16.28 16.84 -7.55
C GLY A 18 15.07 16.06 -8.04
N VAL A 19 14.41 16.55 -9.09
CA VAL A 19 13.32 15.83 -9.74
C VAL A 19 13.93 14.71 -10.58
N GLN A 20 13.49 13.46 -10.38
CA GLN A 20 13.90 12.37 -11.24
C GLN A 20 13.27 12.55 -12.62
N ALA A 21 14.09 12.86 -13.62
CA ALA A 21 13.62 13.06 -14.99
C ALA A 21 12.87 11.80 -15.47
N GLY A 22 11.64 11.99 -15.97
CA GLY A 22 10.80 10.91 -16.51
C GLY A 22 10.04 10.08 -15.47
N GLU A 23 10.08 10.43 -14.17
CA GLU A 23 9.33 9.71 -13.12
C GLU A 23 7.84 9.57 -13.44
N LYS A 24 7.20 10.67 -13.89
CA LYS A 24 5.76 10.67 -14.19
C LYS A 24 5.41 9.66 -15.28
N TRP A 25 6.14 9.72 -16.40
CA TRP A 25 5.97 8.79 -17.52
C TRP A 25 6.21 7.34 -17.09
N ARG A 26 7.25 7.08 -16.29
CA ARG A 26 7.53 5.72 -15.77
C ARG A 26 6.37 5.17 -14.96
N LYS A 27 5.84 5.96 -14.01
CA LYS A 27 4.70 5.58 -13.18
C LYS A 27 3.44 5.32 -14.01
N GLU A 28 3.16 6.17 -14.99
CA GLU A 28 2.03 6.00 -15.92
C GLU A 28 2.13 4.69 -16.72
N HIS A 29 3.35 4.19 -16.96
CA HIS A 29 3.61 2.94 -17.69
C HIS A 29 3.86 1.74 -16.74
N GLY A 30 3.53 1.86 -15.45
CA GLY A 30 3.69 0.78 -14.47
C GLY A 30 5.16 0.44 -14.13
N LEU A 31 6.10 1.29 -14.52
CA LEU A 31 7.52 1.14 -14.19
C LEU A 31 7.83 1.74 -12.82
N ALA A 32 8.94 1.28 -12.26
CA ALA A 32 9.48 1.84 -11.03
C ALA A 32 9.76 3.34 -11.18
N ARG A 33 9.61 4.08 -10.07
CA ARG A 33 9.86 5.52 -10.03
C ARG A 33 11.29 5.84 -10.50
N SER A 34 12.24 5.06 -10.01
CA SER A 34 13.63 5.08 -10.41
C SER A 34 14.02 3.78 -11.11
N GLY A 35 15.05 3.79 -11.95
CA GLY A 35 15.50 2.61 -12.68
C GLY A 35 16.12 1.50 -11.80
N THR A 36 16.30 1.74 -10.50
CA THR A 36 17.04 0.87 -9.58
C THR A 36 16.18 0.25 -8.47
N GLU A 37 14.89 0.59 -8.40
CA GLU A 37 13.99 0.10 -7.34
C GLU A 37 13.57 -1.36 -7.59
N TYR A 38 12.99 -1.63 -8.75
CA TYR A 38 12.58 -2.97 -9.18
C TYR A 38 12.56 -3.04 -10.71
N GLY A 39 12.63 -4.26 -11.24
CA GLY A 39 12.58 -4.50 -12.69
C GLY A 39 13.84 -5.18 -13.22
N PRO A 40 13.90 -5.41 -14.54
CA PRO A 40 14.89 -6.29 -15.14
C PRO A 40 16.33 -5.85 -14.88
N LEU A 41 16.59 -4.54 -14.81
CA LEU A 41 17.91 -4.01 -14.52
C LEU A 41 18.43 -4.35 -13.10
N THR A 42 17.55 -4.61 -12.13
CA THR A 42 17.93 -4.81 -10.72
C THR A 42 17.66 -6.23 -10.22
N ASP A 43 16.66 -6.89 -10.80
CA ASP A 43 16.21 -8.23 -10.42
C ASP A 43 16.91 -9.35 -11.21
N LEU A 44 17.41 -9.07 -12.42
CA LEU A 44 18.16 -10.06 -13.21
C LEU A 44 19.64 -10.11 -12.79
N PRO A 45 20.31 -11.25 -13.00
CA PRO A 45 21.76 -11.34 -12.78
C PRO A 45 22.54 -10.60 -13.87
N ASP A 46 23.60 -9.89 -13.46
CA ASP A 46 24.46 -9.13 -14.37
C ASP A 46 25.35 -10.03 -15.25
N TRP A 47 25.51 -11.31 -14.89
CA TRP A 47 26.35 -12.28 -15.60
C TRP A 47 25.82 -13.70 -15.43
N SER A 48 26.34 -14.63 -16.24
CA SER A 48 26.13 -16.08 -16.12
C SER A 48 27.39 -16.82 -16.54
N PHE A 49 27.50 -18.11 -16.20
CA PHE A 49 28.62 -18.92 -16.65
C PHE A 49 28.51 -19.19 -18.16
N ALA A 50 29.64 -19.34 -18.85
CA ALA A 50 29.66 -19.63 -20.29
C ALA A 50 28.91 -20.93 -20.64
N ASP A 51 28.89 -21.89 -19.73
CA ASP A 51 28.15 -23.15 -19.84
C ASP A 51 26.63 -22.99 -19.70
N GLY A 52 26.13 -21.76 -19.49
CA GLY A 52 24.71 -21.46 -19.27
C GLY A 52 24.22 -21.71 -17.83
N ARG A 53 25.12 -22.05 -16.90
CA ARG A 53 24.75 -22.16 -15.48
C ARG A 53 24.39 -20.77 -14.93
N PRO A 54 23.37 -20.66 -14.07
CA PRO A 54 22.97 -19.38 -13.50
C PRO A 54 24.06 -18.86 -12.55
N ALA A 55 24.21 -17.52 -12.48
CA ALA A 55 25.05 -16.91 -11.47
C ALA A 55 24.50 -17.19 -10.06
N PRO A 56 25.38 -17.37 -9.05
CA PRO A 56 24.95 -17.47 -7.67
C PRO A 56 24.15 -16.22 -7.24
N PRO A 57 23.09 -16.37 -6.43
CA PRO A 57 22.24 -15.25 -6.05
C PRO A 57 22.99 -14.22 -5.20
N MET A 58 22.85 -12.94 -5.55
CA MET A 58 23.48 -11.86 -4.79
C MET A 58 22.78 -11.64 -3.45
N LYS A 59 23.54 -11.35 -2.39
CA LYS A 59 23.01 -11.06 -1.04
C LYS A 59 21.92 -9.99 -1.06
N GLY A 60 22.11 -8.93 -1.86
CA GLY A 60 21.14 -7.86 -2.02
C GLY A 60 19.83 -8.30 -2.68
N GLN A 61 19.90 -9.19 -3.68
CA GLN A 61 18.71 -9.75 -4.33
C GLN A 61 17.92 -10.64 -3.38
N LEU A 62 18.61 -11.49 -2.59
CA LEU A 62 17.98 -12.33 -1.58
C LEU A 62 17.26 -11.49 -0.51
N ARG A 63 17.92 -10.45 0.00
CA ARG A 63 17.32 -9.51 0.96
C ARG A 63 16.06 -8.84 0.39
N ARG A 64 16.14 -8.28 -0.83
CA ARG A 64 14.99 -7.66 -1.51
C ARG A 64 13.84 -8.64 -1.73
N ARG A 65 14.13 -9.90 -2.06
CA ARG A 65 13.11 -10.96 -2.22
C ARG A 65 12.40 -11.22 -0.89
N GLN A 66 13.15 -11.45 0.18
CA GLN A 66 12.59 -11.71 1.51
C GLN A 66 11.76 -10.53 2.03
N GLU A 67 12.25 -9.29 1.85
CA GLU A 67 11.51 -8.09 2.24
C GLU A 67 10.19 -7.96 1.48
N ARG A 68 10.18 -8.25 0.17
CA ARG A 68 8.95 -8.27 -0.65
C ARG A 68 7.96 -9.32 -0.16
N GLU A 69 8.43 -10.56 0.04
CA GLU A 69 7.59 -11.67 0.52
C GLU A 69 6.97 -11.36 1.88
N ARG A 70 7.78 -10.90 2.84
CA ARG A 70 7.30 -10.52 4.18
C ARG A 70 6.24 -9.42 4.11
N ARG A 71 6.44 -8.42 3.25
CA ARG A 71 5.49 -7.33 3.07
C ARG A 71 4.16 -7.82 2.50
N ILE A 72 4.19 -8.70 1.50
CA ILE A 72 2.98 -9.29 0.90
C ILE A 72 2.19 -10.06 1.95
N VAL A 73 2.85 -10.95 2.70
CA VAL A 73 2.20 -11.75 3.75
C VAL A 73 1.57 -10.86 4.82
N MET A 74 2.31 -9.85 5.29
CA MET A 74 1.83 -8.91 6.28
C MET A 74 0.57 -8.16 5.79
N LEU A 75 0.61 -7.57 4.59
CA LEU A 75 -0.52 -6.80 4.06
C LEU A 75 -1.76 -7.67 3.85
N ASN A 76 -1.59 -8.89 3.33
CA ASN A 76 -2.71 -9.82 3.17
C ASN A 76 -3.35 -10.15 4.53
N SER A 77 -2.52 -10.46 5.53
CA SER A 77 -3.02 -10.75 6.89
C SER A 77 -3.75 -9.58 7.55
N GLU A 78 -3.39 -8.33 7.21
CA GLU A 78 -4.07 -7.13 7.70
C GLU A 78 -5.43 -6.96 7.04
N VAL A 79 -5.50 -7.17 5.73
CA VAL A 79 -6.75 -7.13 4.98
C VAL A 79 -7.71 -8.21 5.47
N ASP A 80 -7.23 -9.45 5.65
CA ASP A 80 -8.05 -10.56 6.12
C ASP A 80 -8.63 -10.28 7.52
N ARG A 81 -7.79 -9.88 8.47
CA ARG A 81 -8.25 -9.49 9.82
C ARG A 81 -9.24 -8.33 9.79
N GLY A 82 -9.02 -7.36 8.92
CA GLY A 82 -9.95 -6.23 8.74
C GLY A 82 -11.32 -6.68 8.21
N MET A 83 -11.34 -7.63 7.28
CA MET A 83 -12.58 -8.21 6.76
C MET A 83 -13.33 -9.02 7.81
N GLU A 84 -12.62 -9.83 8.60
CA GLU A 84 -13.20 -10.62 9.70
C GLU A 84 -13.84 -9.71 10.75
N ALA A 85 -13.09 -8.73 11.26
CA ALA A 85 -13.59 -7.79 12.25
C ALA A 85 -14.80 -6.98 11.72
N TRP A 86 -14.80 -6.61 10.44
CA TRP A 86 -15.95 -5.94 9.84
C TRP A 86 -17.18 -6.85 9.77
N ARG A 87 -17.01 -8.12 9.39
CA ARG A 87 -18.11 -9.10 9.36
C ARG A 87 -18.70 -9.33 10.74
N GLU A 88 -17.87 -9.53 11.75
CA GLU A 88 -18.32 -9.70 13.14
C GLU A 88 -19.15 -8.50 13.61
N LYS A 89 -18.68 -7.28 13.34
CA LYS A 89 -19.40 -6.06 13.68
C LYS A 89 -20.75 -5.95 12.97
N GLN A 90 -20.84 -6.38 11.71
CA GLN A 90 -22.11 -6.41 10.99
C GLN A 90 -23.09 -7.42 11.59
N GLU A 91 -22.59 -8.60 11.97
CA GLU A 91 -23.42 -9.61 12.63
C GLU A 91 -23.90 -9.16 14.01
N GLU A 92 -23.00 -8.59 14.81
CA GLU A 92 -23.34 -8.05 16.12
C GLU A 92 -24.38 -6.94 16.02
N ALA A 93 -24.23 -6.02 15.05
CA ALA A 93 -25.21 -4.96 14.80
C ALA A 93 -26.59 -5.54 14.47
N LYS A 94 -26.66 -6.57 13.61
CA LYS A 94 -27.92 -7.26 13.28
C LYS A 94 -28.52 -7.93 14.52
N ARG A 95 -27.72 -8.66 15.30
CA ARG A 95 -28.16 -9.32 16.54
C ARG A 95 -28.69 -8.29 17.55
N MET A 96 -28.02 -7.16 17.70
CA MET A 96 -28.43 -6.07 18.59
C MET A 96 -29.73 -5.41 18.13
N GLU A 97 -29.92 -5.23 16.81
CA GLU A 97 -31.19 -4.75 16.28
C GLU A 97 -32.34 -5.73 16.52
N GLU A 98 -32.12 -7.02 16.29
CA GLU A 98 -33.10 -8.08 16.56
C GLU A 98 -33.43 -8.15 18.05
N HIS A 99 -32.41 -8.09 18.91
CA HIS A 99 -32.58 -8.03 20.35
C HIS A 99 -33.41 -6.81 20.75
N LYS A 100 -33.07 -5.62 20.25
CA LYS A 100 -33.81 -4.39 20.51
C LYS A 100 -35.27 -4.48 20.04
N LYS A 101 -35.52 -5.08 18.86
CA LYS A 101 -36.87 -5.32 18.34
C LYS A 101 -37.66 -6.26 19.25
N SER A 102 -37.03 -7.31 19.78
CA SER A 102 -37.67 -8.27 20.69
C SER A 102 -38.07 -7.64 22.03
N LEU A 103 -37.32 -6.63 22.49
CA LEU A 103 -37.60 -5.88 23.71
C LEU A 103 -38.66 -4.79 23.54
N LEU A 104 -39.12 -4.52 22.31
CA LEU A 104 -40.13 -3.49 22.08
C LEU A 104 -41.46 -3.90 22.72
N LEU A 105 -42.06 -2.96 23.45
CA LEU A 105 -43.41 -3.12 23.98
C LEU A 105 -44.43 -3.24 22.85
N LYS A 106 -45.55 -3.91 23.14
CA LYS A 106 -46.68 -4.01 22.21
C LYS A 106 -47.10 -2.60 21.74
N PRO A 107 -47.38 -2.41 20.44
CA PRO A 107 -47.80 -1.13 19.92
C PRO A 107 -49.14 -0.71 20.52
N LYS A 108 -49.29 0.56 20.87
CA LYS A 108 -50.51 1.14 21.48
C LYS A 108 -51.15 2.21 20.57
N GLY A 109 -52.39 2.59 20.88
CA GLY A 109 -53.08 3.73 20.26
C GLY A 109 -53.54 3.50 18.82
N LYS A 110 -53.31 4.49 17.94
CA LYS A 110 -53.80 4.52 16.54
C LYS A 110 -53.39 3.30 15.70
N LEU A 111 -52.27 2.65 16.04
CA LEU A 111 -51.79 1.43 15.38
C LEU A 111 -52.70 0.21 15.62
N LEU A 112 -53.41 0.14 16.75
CA LEU A 112 -54.38 -0.92 17.03
C LEU A 112 -55.69 -0.70 16.26
N MET A 113 -56.11 0.55 16.11
CA MET A 113 -57.36 0.92 15.44
C MET A 113 -57.33 0.61 13.93
N LYS A 114 -56.18 0.83 13.27
CA LYS A 114 -56.00 0.50 11.84
C LYS A 114 -56.05 -1.01 11.54
N LYS A 115 -55.56 -1.86 12.44
CA LYS A 115 -55.63 -3.33 12.28
C LYS A 115 -57.07 -3.84 12.41
N LYS A 116 -57.91 -3.19 13.20
CA LYS A 116 -59.29 -3.60 13.47
C LYS A 116 -60.25 -3.27 12.32
N SER A 117 -59.92 -2.29 11.48
CA SER A 117 -60.72 -1.89 10.31
C SER A 117 -60.37 -2.66 9.03
N GLN A 118 -59.32 -3.48 9.04
CA GLN A 118 -58.86 -4.28 7.90
C GLN A 118 -59.12 -5.79 8.06
N SER A 119 -59.75 -6.19 9.17
CA SER A 119 -60.25 -7.53 9.43
C SER A 119 -61.76 -7.54 9.37
#